data_AF-A0A7K0BST2-F1
#
_entry.id   AF-A0A7K0BST2-F1
#
_cell.length_a   1.000
_cell.length_b   1.000
_cell.length_c   1.000
_cell.angle_alpha   90.00
_cell.angle_beta   90.00
_cell.angle_gamma   90.00
#
_symmetry.space_group_name_H-M   'P 1'
#
loop_
_entity.id
_entity.type
_entity.pdbx_description
1 polymer ?
#
loop_
_entity_poly.entity_id
_entity_poly.type
_entity_poly.pdbx_seq_one_letter_code
_entity_poly.pdbx_strand_id
1 'polypeptide(L)'
;MSTSVGIPPVMHANDGRRTLDAGVNIKTARARLRRADDHGPADGRRRPPALLRRLGRLDRKAFDQVAAARLPGLEYVLPRLSRSADHGVLWFSTALALAATRRVRLRRAALRGTLAIAVASPAVNVLGKQAFRRKRPVVDLVPPIRIRWKLPTSHAFPSGHSASAAAFATGVALEAPAAVAVPVAATAAAVAFARVYTGAHYPGDVLAGLGIGAAAAVGTRLVWPARPPAAHVTRTATERVTVTDDGVGVVAVVNVGSGDNAGEGATRLIPGKAELAVALLERELPRAEIVQAGPDEDLEKIIDEAAGRAEVLAVVGGDGTINVGARAAMKHRVPLLPVPGGTFNHFARTLGIDDPPDAVRAYRQGCIGRADVAFVTTPGDGERLFLNTASFGAYTELVDRRERLEGRLGKWPALAVAAVRTLRHSEPIDMVVDGRTRRVWLGFVGNCVYGARGPAPTWRDHLDDGRLDIRMVTDSHRAPKARAIAAVLLGHLHLSPGYRHWKSGTLDLKSLDGDLRLARDGEVSSLGSTVAFGKHAGALAVFCPPPPEPN
;
A
#
# COMPACT_ATOMS: atom_id res chain seq x y z
N MET A 1 17.11 36.21 68.31
CA MET A 1 16.96 34.86 68.89
C MET A 1 17.90 33.95 68.10
N SER A 2 19.18 33.83 68.45
CA SER A 2 19.74 32.92 69.48
C SER A 2 19.26 31.48 69.23
N THR A 3 20.07 30.45 68.96
CA THR A 3 21.41 30.04 69.44
C THR A 3 21.85 28.83 68.56
N SER A 4 23.10 28.69 68.06
CA SER A 4 24.28 28.00 68.69
C SER A 4 23.96 26.56 69.13
N VAL A 5 24.65 25.44 68.77
CA VAL A 5 26.06 24.98 68.87
C VAL A 5 26.09 23.61 68.10
N GLY A 6 27.09 23.08 67.37
CA GLY A 6 28.52 22.88 67.65
C GLY A 6 29.16 21.86 66.68
N ILE A 7 30.50 21.89 66.59
CA ILE A 7 31.46 21.08 65.81
C ILE A 7 32.68 20.86 66.77
N PRO A 8 33.65 19.89 66.64
CA PRO A 8 33.76 18.50 66.15
C PRO A 8 34.42 17.57 67.24
N PRO A 9 35.08 16.40 66.95
CA PRO A 9 36.41 16.36 66.31
C PRO A 9 36.66 15.21 65.29
N VAL A 10 37.67 15.47 64.46
CA VAL A 10 38.41 14.53 63.59
C VAL A 10 39.48 13.84 64.44
N MET A 11 39.63 12.50 64.37
CA MET A 11 40.96 11.84 64.28
C MET A 11 40.89 10.31 64.06
N HIS A 12 41.87 9.84 63.27
CA HIS A 12 42.45 8.50 63.14
C HIS A 12 42.00 7.56 62.01
N ALA A 13 42.81 7.62 60.95
CA ALA A 13 43.19 6.48 60.13
C ALA A 13 43.76 5.35 61.00
N ASN A 14 43.35 4.12 60.76
CA ASN A 14 44.18 2.96 61.05
C ASN A 14 44.06 1.90 59.96
N ASP A 15 45.23 1.38 59.63
CA ASP A 15 45.57 0.40 58.61
C ASP A 15 44.95 -0.98 58.93
N GLY A 16 44.68 -1.75 57.88
CA GLY A 16 43.98 -3.02 57.98
C GLY A 16 44.01 -3.82 56.68
N ARG A 17 45.20 -4.00 56.10
CA ARG A 17 45.44 -5.05 55.10
C ARG A 17 44.94 -6.41 55.63
N ARG A 18 43.89 -6.95 55.03
CA ARG A 18 43.62 -8.39 54.98
C ARG A 18 43.29 -8.82 53.56
N THR A 19 44.29 -9.42 52.94
CA THR A 19 44.17 -10.33 51.81
C THR A 19 43.18 -11.44 52.15
N LEU A 20 42.12 -11.58 51.37
CA LEU A 20 41.31 -12.81 51.32
C LEU A 20 41.12 -13.20 49.86
N ASP A 21 42.05 -14.03 49.42
CA ASP A 21 41.92 -14.90 48.26
C ASP A 21 41.11 -16.12 48.70
N ALA A 22 39.95 -16.36 48.09
CA ALA A 22 39.21 -17.62 48.21
C ALA A 22 38.18 -17.73 47.08
N GLY A 23 38.57 -18.49 46.04
CA GLY A 23 37.76 -18.80 44.88
C GLY A 23 36.38 -19.38 45.23
N VAL A 24 35.34 -18.76 44.67
CA VAL A 24 33.97 -19.27 44.72
C VAL A 24 33.87 -20.50 43.83
N ASN A 25 33.77 -21.67 44.46
CA ASN A 25 33.55 -22.93 43.77
C ASN A 25 32.13 -22.98 43.16
N ILE A 26 32.04 -22.79 41.84
CA ILE A 26 30.80 -22.74 41.04
C ILE A 26 29.95 -24.01 41.18
N LYS A 27 30.53 -25.16 41.56
CA LYS A 27 29.78 -26.41 41.78
C LYS A 27 28.91 -26.35 43.04
N THR A 28 29.36 -25.69 44.10
CA THR A 28 28.64 -25.60 45.39
C THR A 28 27.48 -24.61 45.33
N ALA A 29 27.61 -23.53 44.54
CA ALA A 29 26.51 -22.61 44.25
C ALA A 29 25.38 -23.28 43.45
N ARG A 30 25.72 -24.13 42.46
CA ARG A 30 24.74 -24.93 41.70
C ARG A 30 24.00 -25.96 42.56
N ALA A 31 24.63 -26.51 43.58
CA ALA A 31 24.00 -27.49 44.49
C ALA A 31 23.02 -26.82 45.47
N ARG A 32 23.32 -25.60 45.95
CA ARG A 32 22.41 -24.82 46.82
C ARG A 32 21.18 -24.31 46.07
N LEU A 33 21.31 -23.93 44.79
CA LEU A 33 20.18 -23.55 43.95
C LEU A 33 19.23 -24.72 43.64
N ARG A 34 19.72 -25.97 43.59
CA ARG A 34 18.87 -27.15 43.38
C ARG A 34 18.05 -27.55 44.61
N ARG A 35 18.50 -27.24 45.84
CA ARG A 35 17.76 -27.56 47.07
C ARG A 35 16.71 -26.51 47.45
N ALA A 36 16.78 -25.30 46.92
CA ALA A 36 15.81 -24.23 47.21
C ALA A 36 14.48 -24.37 46.45
N ASP A 37 14.40 -25.25 45.45
CA ASP A 37 13.19 -25.45 44.63
C ASP A 37 12.17 -26.44 45.22
N ASP A 38 12.50 -27.17 46.29
CA ASP A 38 11.63 -28.24 46.82
C ASP A 38 10.68 -27.83 47.95
N HIS A 39 10.83 -26.64 48.56
CA HIS A 39 9.95 -26.20 49.67
C HIS A 39 9.40 -24.78 49.44
N GLY A 40 8.39 -24.69 48.58
CA GLY A 40 7.47 -23.54 48.51
C GLY A 40 6.06 -23.98 48.94
N PRO A 41 5.26 -23.10 49.58
CA PRO A 41 3.96 -23.47 50.14
C PRO A 41 3.01 -23.95 49.03
N ALA A 42 2.24 -25.00 49.34
CA ALA A 42 1.30 -25.65 48.44
C ALA A 42 0.14 -24.72 48.02
N ASP A 43 0.31 -23.98 46.92
CA ASP A 43 -0.81 -23.32 46.22
C ASP A 43 -1.41 -24.31 45.20
N GLY A 44 -2.68 -24.66 45.37
CA GLY A 44 -3.44 -25.69 44.65
C GLY A 44 -3.75 -25.37 43.18
N ARG A 45 -2.75 -24.98 42.38
CA ARG A 45 -2.91 -24.77 40.93
C ARG A 45 -2.59 -26.05 40.17
N ARG A 46 -3.56 -26.50 39.36
CA ARG A 46 -3.43 -27.64 38.42
C ARG A 46 -2.07 -27.59 37.72
N ARG A 47 -1.25 -28.64 37.88
CA ARG A 47 0.06 -28.75 37.25
C ARG A 47 -0.10 -28.62 35.73
N PRO A 48 0.68 -27.76 35.04
CA PRO A 48 0.54 -27.60 33.60
C PRO A 48 0.86 -28.92 32.87
N PRO A 49 0.18 -29.22 31.74
CA PRO A 49 0.42 -30.39 30.91
C PRO A 49 1.91 -30.66 30.65
N ALA A 50 2.28 -31.94 30.54
CA ALA A 50 3.67 -32.37 30.34
C ALA A 50 4.37 -31.69 29.13
N LEU A 51 3.61 -31.43 28.07
CA LEU A 51 4.07 -30.71 26.89
C LEU A 51 4.49 -29.27 27.19
N LEU A 52 3.67 -28.50 27.93
CA LEU A 52 3.98 -27.12 28.30
C LEU A 52 5.23 -27.04 29.20
N ARG A 53 5.44 -28.05 30.06
CA ARG A 53 6.66 -28.15 30.86
C ARG A 53 7.90 -28.46 30.02
N ARG A 54 7.79 -29.32 29.00
CA ARG A 54 8.90 -29.58 28.05
C ARG A 54 9.24 -28.33 27.24
N LEU A 55 8.24 -27.63 26.72
CA LEU A 55 8.42 -26.37 25.99
C LEU A 55 9.09 -25.30 26.86
N GLY A 56 8.64 -25.12 28.11
CA GLY A 56 9.26 -24.16 29.03
C GLY A 56 10.73 -24.47 29.37
N ARG A 57 11.11 -25.75 29.42
CA ARG A 57 12.51 -26.17 29.62
C ARG A 57 13.37 -25.88 28.39
N LEU A 58 12.87 -26.16 27.19
CA LEU A 58 13.56 -25.87 25.93
C LEU A 58 13.76 -24.36 25.75
N ASP A 59 12.73 -23.58 26.04
CA ASP A 59 12.75 -22.12 25.94
C ASP A 59 13.78 -21.48 26.90
N ARG A 60 13.88 -22.01 28.12
CA ARG A 60 14.92 -21.60 29.08
C ARG A 60 16.32 -22.02 28.62
N LYS A 61 16.50 -23.25 28.14
CA LYS A 61 17.79 -23.72 27.61
C LYS A 61 18.26 -22.86 26.43
N ALA A 62 17.36 -22.51 25.52
CA ALA A 62 17.66 -21.65 24.39
C ALA A 62 18.02 -20.22 24.84
N PHE A 63 17.30 -19.68 25.83
CA PHE A 63 17.66 -18.40 26.44
C PHE A 63 19.07 -18.44 27.07
N ASP A 64 19.37 -19.46 27.88
CA ASP A 64 20.66 -19.59 28.57
C ASP A 64 21.83 -19.66 27.58
N GLN A 65 21.65 -20.35 26.44
CA GLN A 65 22.64 -20.39 25.36
C GLN A 65 22.90 -19.01 24.75
N VAL A 66 21.84 -18.24 24.48
CA VAL A 66 21.96 -16.89 23.91
C VAL A 66 22.54 -15.90 24.94
N ALA A 67 22.13 -16.01 26.20
CA ALA A 67 22.65 -15.18 27.30
C ALA A 67 24.16 -15.40 27.51
N ALA A 68 24.61 -16.66 27.45
CA ALA A 68 26.01 -17.04 27.60
C ALA A 68 26.87 -16.73 26.36
N ALA A 69 26.27 -16.50 25.19
CA ALA A 69 27.01 -16.24 23.96
C ALA A 69 27.81 -14.91 24.04
N ARG A 70 29.07 -14.94 23.61
CA ARG A 70 29.90 -13.74 23.44
C ARG A 70 30.05 -13.45 21.96
N LEU A 71 29.30 -12.45 21.47
CA LEU A 71 29.30 -12.04 20.06
C LEU A 71 30.00 -10.68 19.94
N PRO A 72 31.33 -10.64 19.75
CA PRO A 72 32.12 -9.41 19.83
C PRO A 72 31.59 -8.32 18.89
N GLY A 73 31.49 -7.10 19.41
CA GLY A 73 30.93 -5.93 18.72
C GLY A 73 29.41 -5.82 18.78
N LEU A 74 28.68 -6.96 18.78
CA LEU A 74 27.22 -6.95 18.83
C LEU A 74 26.68 -6.53 20.21
N GLU A 75 27.47 -6.64 21.29
CA GLU A 75 27.13 -6.08 22.60
C GLU A 75 26.93 -4.56 22.60
N TYR A 76 27.47 -3.82 21.63
CA TYR A 76 27.27 -2.35 21.54
C TYR A 76 26.12 -1.98 20.60
N VAL A 77 25.91 -2.77 19.54
CA VAL A 77 24.94 -2.49 18.48
C VAL A 77 23.54 -2.98 18.84
N LEU A 78 23.39 -4.23 19.30
CA LEU A 78 22.08 -4.83 19.56
C LEU A 78 21.28 -4.13 20.67
N PRO A 79 21.89 -3.67 21.79
CA PRO A 79 21.16 -2.89 22.79
C PRO A 79 20.71 -1.52 22.28
N ARG A 80 21.46 -0.88 21.37
CA ARG A 80 21.05 0.37 20.71
C ARG A 80 19.90 0.13 19.74
N LEU A 81 19.99 -0.92 18.92
CA LEU A 81 18.93 -1.32 17.99
C LEU A 81 17.63 -1.68 18.73
N SER A 82 17.73 -2.38 19.86
CA SER A 82 16.54 -2.65 20.68
C SER A 82 15.93 -1.37 21.26
N ARG A 83 16.72 -0.32 21.52
CA ARG A 83 16.20 0.97 22.01
C ARG A 83 15.55 1.78 20.90
N SER A 84 16.10 1.78 19.69
CA SER A 84 15.47 2.47 18.54
C SER A 84 14.14 1.84 18.14
N ALA A 85 13.94 0.56 18.47
CA ALA A 85 12.65 -0.12 18.30
C ALA A 85 11.63 0.19 19.42
N ASP A 86 12.03 0.86 20.51
CA ASP A 86 11.10 1.30 21.55
C ASP A 86 10.14 2.36 20.97
N HIS A 87 8.90 2.39 21.48
CA HIS A 87 7.83 3.31 21.04
C HIS A 87 7.49 3.28 19.53
N GLY A 88 8.02 2.31 18.79
CA GLY A 88 7.80 2.17 17.35
C GLY A 88 8.59 3.16 16.48
N VAL A 89 9.53 3.93 17.06
CA VAL A 89 10.28 4.98 16.33
C VAL A 89 10.92 4.43 15.06
N LEU A 90 11.67 3.34 15.14
CA LEU A 90 12.29 2.69 13.98
C LEU A 90 11.28 2.39 12.85
N TRP A 91 10.11 1.86 13.20
CA TRP A 91 9.10 1.44 12.23
C TRP A 91 8.37 2.64 11.62
N PHE A 92 8.02 3.65 12.42
CA PHE A 92 7.39 4.87 11.91
C PHE A 92 8.36 5.72 11.09
N SER A 93 9.65 5.79 11.45
CA SER A 93 10.67 6.43 10.62
C SER A 93 10.87 5.70 9.29
N THR A 94 10.89 4.36 9.32
CA THR A 94 10.95 3.55 8.08
C THR A 94 9.69 3.77 7.23
N ALA A 95 8.51 3.80 7.86
CA ALA A 95 7.25 4.10 7.18
C ALA A 95 7.27 5.48 6.53
N LEU A 96 7.79 6.50 7.23
CA LEU A 96 7.93 7.85 6.71
C LEU A 96 8.89 7.91 5.52
N ALA A 97 10.04 7.23 5.60
CA ALA A 97 10.98 7.14 4.49
C ALA A 97 10.36 6.47 3.26
N LEU A 98 9.65 5.34 3.47
CA LEU A 98 8.91 4.66 2.41
C LEU A 98 7.78 5.53 1.83
N ALA A 99 7.06 6.27 2.67
CA ALA A 99 5.99 7.17 2.27
C ALA A 99 6.49 8.41 1.50
N ALA A 100 7.68 8.91 1.85
CA ALA A 100 8.32 10.03 1.18
C ALA A 100 8.75 9.69 -0.25
N THR A 101 8.98 8.42 -0.56
CA THR A 101 9.23 7.99 -1.95
C THR A 101 8.04 8.35 -2.85
N ARG A 102 8.29 8.61 -4.14
CA ARG A 102 7.22 8.82 -5.14
C ARG A 102 6.59 7.51 -5.62
N ARG A 103 7.04 6.36 -5.09
CA ARG A 103 6.59 5.03 -5.50
C ARG A 103 5.34 4.60 -4.73
N VAL A 104 4.24 4.38 -5.45
CA VAL A 104 2.95 4.03 -4.85
C VAL A 104 3.01 2.72 -4.05
N ARG A 105 3.76 1.73 -4.54
CA ARG A 105 3.95 0.45 -3.82
C ARG A 105 4.58 0.66 -2.45
N LEU A 106 5.59 1.51 -2.34
CA LEU A 106 6.28 1.78 -1.08
C LEU A 106 5.42 2.59 -0.12
N ARG A 107 4.63 3.56 -0.63
CA ARG A 107 3.63 4.27 0.18
C ARG A 107 2.57 3.33 0.75
N ARG A 108 2.10 2.37 -0.06
CA ARG A 108 1.16 1.34 0.39
C ARG A 108 1.80 0.38 1.38
N ALA A 109 3.04 -0.03 1.16
CA ALA A 109 3.81 -0.83 2.10
C ALA A 109 3.94 -0.13 3.46
N ALA A 110 4.22 1.18 3.47
CA ALA A 110 4.26 1.99 4.68
C ALA A 110 2.91 2.00 5.41
N LEU A 111 1.82 2.32 4.71
CA LEU A 111 0.47 2.36 5.27
C LEU A 111 0.02 0.99 5.79
N ARG A 112 0.30 -0.08 5.06
CA ARG A 112 -0.06 -1.44 5.46
C ARG A 112 0.74 -1.88 6.68
N GLY A 113 2.04 -1.59 6.71
CA GLY A 113 2.90 -1.87 7.85
C GLY A 113 2.45 -1.12 9.11
N THR A 114 2.12 0.16 9.01
CA THR A 114 1.64 0.96 10.16
C THR A 114 0.26 0.51 10.63
N LEU A 115 -0.67 0.21 9.72
CA LEU A 115 -1.97 -0.37 10.07
C LEU A 115 -1.82 -1.73 10.75
N ALA A 116 -0.91 -2.58 10.26
CA ALA A 116 -0.62 -3.87 10.88
C ALA A 116 -0.09 -3.70 12.31
N ILE A 117 0.79 -2.73 12.58
CA ILE A 117 1.20 -2.39 13.95
C ILE A 117 -0.01 -1.96 14.79
N ALA A 118 -0.87 -1.10 14.25
CA ALA A 118 -2.05 -0.59 14.95
C ALA A 118 -3.05 -1.71 15.30
N VAL A 119 -3.10 -2.80 14.54
CA VAL A 119 -3.89 -4.00 14.84
C VAL A 119 -3.15 -4.93 15.83
N ALA A 120 -1.85 -5.15 15.64
CA ALA A 120 -1.06 -6.08 16.45
C ALA A 120 -0.90 -5.58 17.91
N SER A 121 -0.71 -4.28 18.11
CA SER A 121 -0.44 -3.70 19.44
C SER A 121 -1.60 -3.89 20.43
N PRO A 122 -2.88 -3.58 20.09
CA PRO A 122 -4.02 -3.91 20.92
C PRO A 122 -4.19 -5.42 21.13
N ALA A 123 -4.01 -6.24 20.09
CA ALA A 123 -4.13 -7.70 20.22
C ALA A 123 -3.15 -8.27 21.26
N VAL A 124 -1.90 -7.79 21.26
CA VAL A 124 -0.89 -8.19 22.27
C VAL A 124 -1.22 -7.64 23.66
N ASN A 125 -1.63 -6.38 23.76
CA ASN A 125 -1.83 -5.72 25.06
C ASN A 125 -3.13 -6.13 25.75
N VAL A 126 -4.22 -6.35 25.00
CA VAL A 126 -5.54 -6.70 25.51
C VAL A 126 -5.66 -8.21 25.69
N LEU A 127 -5.36 -8.99 24.65
CA LEU A 127 -5.57 -10.46 24.69
C LEU A 127 -4.36 -11.19 25.27
N GLY A 128 -3.15 -10.80 24.88
CA GLY A 128 -1.93 -11.52 25.24
C GLY A 128 -1.49 -11.33 26.69
N LYS A 129 -1.37 -10.07 27.13
CA LYS A 129 -0.84 -9.74 28.47
C LYS A 129 -1.81 -10.03 29.61
N GLN A 130 -3.12 -10.07 29.34
CA GLN A 130 -4.13 -10.42 30.34
C GLN A 130 -4.31 -11.93 30.50
N ALA A 131 -4.06 -12.72 29.44
CA ALA A 131 -4.25 -14.17 29.44
C ALA A 131 -3.08 -14.96 30.07
N PHE A 132 -1.84 -14.46 30.04
CA PHE A 132 -0.66 -15.21 30.50
C PHE A 132 0.25 -14.42 31.43
N ARG A 133 0.24 -14.76 32.73
CA ARG A 133 1.10 -14.17 33.77
C ARG A 133 2.51 -14.79 33.80
N ARG A 134 3.23 -14.77 32.67
CA ARG A 134 4.62 -15.28 32.60
C ARG A 134 5.60 -14.25 33.20
N LYS A 135 6.44 -14.69 34.15
CA LYS A 135 7.56 -13.90 34.69
C LYS A 135 8.69 -13.78 33.64
N ARG A 136 9.35 -12.62 33.56
CA ARG A 136 10.49 -12.35 32.64
C ARG A 136 11.72 -13.23 32.98
N PRO A 137 12.67 -13.44 32.05
CA PRO A 137 13.92 -14.15 32.33
C PRO A 137 14.71 -13.53 33.48
N VAL A 138 15.39 -14.38 34.25
CA VAL A 138 16.35 -13.93 35.26
C VAL A 138 17.64 -13.55 34.53
N VAL A 139 18.11 -12.31 34.70
CA VAL A 139 19.20 -11.72 33.91
C VAL A 139 20.60 -12.00 34.46
N ASP A 140 20.74 -12.87 35.46
CA ASP A 140 22.02 -13.17 36.15
C ASP A 140 23.11 -13.71 35.21
N LEU A 141 22.72 -14.32 34.08
CA LEU A 141 23.64 -14.82 33.05
C LEU A 141 23.92 -13.81 31.94
N VAL A 142 23.23 -12.67 31.90
CA VAL A 142 23.39 -11.64 30.86
C VAL A 142 24.43 -10.62 31.32
N PRO A 143 25.50 -10.36 30.54
CA PRO A 143 26.49 -9.34 30.88
C PRO A 143 25.85 -7.96 31.15
N PRO A 144 26.26 -7.22 32.20
CA PRO A 144 25.67 -5.93 32.57
C PRO A 144 25.59 -4.90 31.43
N ILE A 145 26.58 -4.91 30.52
CA ILE A 145 26.62 -4.04 29.35
C ILE A 145 25.44 -4.25 28.37
N ARG A 146 24.79 -5.41 28.42
CA ARG A 146 23.64 -5.78 27.57
C ARG A 146 22.29 -5.56 28.27
N ILE A 147 22.29 -5.43 29.60
CA ILE A 147 21.08 -5.29 30.41
C ILE A 147 20.56 -3.85 30.30
N ARG A 148 19.23 -3.69 30.13
CA ARG A 148 18.61 -2.36 30.19
C ARG A 148 18.70 -1.80 31.61
N TRP A 149 19.01 -0.52 31.71
CA TRP A 149 19.02 0.26 32.96
C TRP A 149 17.68 0.27 33.73
N LYS A 150 16.56 -0.05 33.06
CA LYS A 150 15.23 -0.15 33.68
C LYS A 150 14.50 -1.38 33.13
N LEU A 151 14.36 -2.43 33.94
CA LEU A 151 13.59 -3.61 33.55
C LEU A 151 12.08 -3.29 33.61
N PRO A 152 11.30 -3.57 32.55
CA PRO A 152 9.85 -3.35 32.59
C PRO A 152 9.18 -4.25 33.63
N THR A 153 8.37 -3.67 34.51
CA THR A 153 7.63 -4.37 35.58
C THR A 153 6.37 -5.10 35.09
N SER A 154 5.96 -4.89 33.84
CA SER A 154 4.78 -5.51 33.22
C SER A 154 5.04 -6.91 32.65
N HIS A 155 3.97 -7.72 32.54
CA HIS A 155 4.01 -9.12 32.09
C HIS A 155 4.79 -9.35 30.79
N ALA A 156 5.52 -10.47 30.74
CA ALA A 156 6.53 -10.76 29.71
C ALA A 156 5.96 -11.27 28.38
N PHE A 157 4.74 -11.83 28.39
CA PHE A 157 4.18 -12.58 27.27
C PHE A 157 2.96 -11.89 26.67
N PRO A 158 2.84 -11.81 25.33
CA PRO A 158 3.88 -11.99 24.30
C PRO A 158 4.73 -10.70 24.13
N SER A 159 5.86 -10.80 23.41
CA SER A 159 6.72 -9.64 23.13
C SER A 159 6.05 -8.66 22.16
N GLY A 160 5.64 -7.49 22.67
CA GLY A 160 5.07 -6.41 21.85
C GLY A 160 6.04 -5.84 20.82
N HIS A 161 7.33 -5.76 21.13
CA HIS A 161 8.34 -5.27 20.17
C HIS A 161 8.51 -6.23 19.00
N SER A 162 8.51 -7.54 19.28
CA SER A 162 8.59 -8.58 18.25
C SER A 162 7.31 -8.60 17.42
N ALA A 163 6.15 -8.39 18.04
CA ALA A 163 4.88 -8.27 17.32
C ALA A 163 4.84 -7.05 16.40
N SER A 164 5.23 -5.86 16.86
CA SER A 164 5.29 -4.67 16.00
C SER A 164 6.31 -4.83 14.87
N ALA A 165 7.47 -5.44 15.16
CA ALA A 165 8.51 -5.71 14.16
C ALA A 165 8.00 -6.65 13.05
N ALA A 166 7.40 -7.80 13.42
CA ALA A 166 6.83 -8.72 12.47
C ALA A 166 5.63 -8.14 11.73
N ALA A 167 4.76 -7.38 12.41
CA ALA A 167 3.61 -6.74 11.78
C ALA A 167 4.04 -5.76 10.69
N PHE A 168 5.01 -4.89 10.99
CA PHE A 168 5.53 -3.95 10.02
C PHE A 168 6.25 -4.64 8.87
N ALA A 169 7.22 -5.52 9.17
CA ALA A 169 8.02 -6.19 8.15
C ALA A 169 7.17 -7.07 7.23
N THR A 170 6.21 -7.81 7.80
CA THR A 170 5.25 -8.59 7.00
C THR A 170 4.39 -7.65 6.18
N GLY A 171 3.83 -6.58 6.76
CA GLY A 171 3.01 -5.60 6.03
C GLY A 171 3.76 -4.97 4.85
N VAL A 172 5.05 -4.67 5.01
CA VAL A 172 5.92 -4.20 3.92
C VAL A 172 6.13 -5.28 2.87
N ALA A 173 6.43 -6.52 3.28
CA ALA A 173 6.66 -7.64 2.36
C ALA A 173 5.43 -8.01 1.52
N LEU A 174 4.21 -7.70 1.97
CA LEU A 174 2.98 -7.93 1.20
C LEU A 174 2.78 -6.92 0.04
N GLU A 175 3.57 -5.85 -0.03
CA GLU A 175 3.37 -4.73 -0.98
C GLU A 175 4.66 -4.30 -1.71
N ALA A 176 5.81 -4.37 -1.05
CA ALA A 176 7.09 -3.89 -1.56
C ALA A 176 7.88 -5.00 -2.27
N PRO A 177 8.74 -4.65 -3.26
CA PRO A 177 9.64 -5.61 -3.89
C PRO A 177 10.64 -6.20 -2.89
N ALA A 178 11.19 -7.38 -3.20
CA ALA A 178 12.13 -8.10 -2.34
C ALA A 178 13.34 -7.24 -1.92
N ALA A 179 13.85 -6.39 -2.82
CA ALA A 179 14.94 -5.45 -2.54
C ALA A 179 14.68 -4.50 -1.36
N VAL A 180 13.40 -4.20 -1.05
CA VAL A 180 13.01 -3.39 0.11
C VAL A 180 12.52 -4.27 1.27
N ALA A 181 11.75 -5.32 0.96
CA ALA A 181 11.19 -6.21 1.97
C ALA A 181 12.27 -6.97 2.76
N VAL A 182 13.31 -7.45 2.09
CA VAL A 182 14.38 -8.27 2.70
C VAL A 182 15.18 -7.47 3.74
N PRO A 183 15.68 -6.25 3.48
CA PRO A 183 16.34 -5.44 4.50
C PRO A 183 15.44 -5.12 5.71
N VAL A 184 14.16 -4.84 5.48
CA VAL A 184 13.20 -4.56 6.57
C VAL A 184 12.96 -5.81 7.41
N ALA A 185 12.81 -6.99 6.77
CA ALA A 185 12.67 -8.27 7.46
C ALA A 185 13.93 -8.64 8.26
N ALA A 186 15.12 -8.42 7.70
CA ALA A 186 16.39 -8.62 8.41
C ALA A 186 16.48 -7.72 9.65
N THR A 187 16.06 -6.46 9.53
CA THR A 187 16.00 -5.52 10.66
C THR A 187 15.02 -5.99 11.74
N ALA A 188 13.85 -6.50 11.36
CA ALA A 188 12.87 -7.07 12.29
C ALA A 188 13.41 -8.33 13.00
N ALA A 189 14.10 -9.21 12.29
CA ALA A 189 14.76 -10.37 12.86
C ALA A 189 15.86 -9.97 13.85
N ALA A 190 16.68 -8.96 13.51
CA ALA A 190 17.71 -8.43 14.39
C ALA A 190 17.13 -7.80 15.67
N VAL A 191 16.03 -7.06 15.56
CA VAL A 191 15.29 -6.54 16.73
C VAL A 191 14.76 -7.69 17.59
N ALA A 192 14.16 -8.72 16.98
CA ALA A 192 13.64 -9.88 17.70
C ALA A 192 14.76 -10.63 18.45
N PHE A 193 15.90 -10.84 17.80
CA PHE A 193 17.08 -11.45 18.42
C PHE A 193 17.63 -10.59 19.57
N ALA A 194 17.72 -9.27 19.39
CA ALA A 194 18.18 -8.35 20.43
C ALA A 194 17.33 -8.44 21.71
N ARG A 195 16.03 -8.76 21.61
CA ARG A 195 15.16 -8.94 22.80
C ARG A 195 15.53 -10.17 23.64
N VAL A 196 16.01 -11.23 23.00
CA VAL A 196 16.53 -12.42 23.70
C VAL A 196 17.92 -12.12 24.25
N TYR A 197 18.79 -11.55 23.40
CA TYR A 197 20.19 -11.26 23.72
C TYR A 197 20.39 -10.27 24.89
N THR A 198 19.50 -9.29 25.02
CA THR A 198 19.52 -8.31 26.13
C THR A 198 18.85 -8.81 27.41
N GLY A 199 18.34 -10.05 27.42
CA GLY A 199 17.68 -10.63 28.59
C GLY A 199 16.22 -10.19 28.77
N ALA A 200 15.64 -9.45 27.83
CA ALA A 200 14.32 -8.84 28.04
C ALA A 200 13.15 -9.84 27.97
N HIS A 201 13.30 -10.93 27.19
CA HIS A 201 12.26 -11.93 26.92
C HIS A 201 12.85 -13.32 26.65
N TYR A 202 12.07 -14.37 26.88
CA TYR A 202 12.42 -15.72 26.41
C TYR A 202 12.18 -15.84 24.88
N PRO A 203 12.91 -16.73 24.18
CA PRO A 203 12.69 -17.01 22.76
C PRO A 203 11.22 -17.30 22.40
N GLY A 204 10.49 -18.05 23.22
CA GLY A 204 9.08 -18.36 23.03
C GLY A 204 8.17 -17.13 23.10
N ASP A 205 8.49 -16.14 23.94
CA ASP A 205 7.74 -14.88 24.01
C ASP A 205 7.94 -14.05 22.73
N VAL A 206 9.14 -14.14 22.15
CA VAL A 206 9.52 -13.48 20.89
C VAL A 206 8.83 -14.16 19.72
N LEU A 207 8.88 -15.50 19.61
CA LEU A 207 8.21 -16.26 18.56
C LEU A 207 6.69 -16.06 18.57
N ALA A 208 6.06 -16.07 19.74
CA ALA A 208 4.63 -15.77 19.87
C ALA A 208 4.30 -14.34 19.40
N GLY A 209 5.14 -13.36 19.79
CA GLY A 209 5.03 -11.99 19.31
C GLY A 209 5.12 -11.90 17.79
N LEU A 210 6.16 -12.50 17.19
CA LEU A 210 6.35 -12.53 15.73
C LEU A 210 5.13 -13.13 15.02
N GLY A 211 4.59 -14.25 15.52
CA GLY A 211 3.41 -14.89 14.95
C GLY A 211 2.17 -14.00 14.99
N ILE A 212 1.88 -13.35 16.12
CA ILE A 212 0.75 -12.41 16.24
C ILE A 212 0.92 -11.23 15.29
N GLY A 213 2.12 -10.67 15.20
CA GLY A 213 2.42 -9.55 14.31
C GLY A 213 2.22 -9.93 12.84
N ALA A 214 2.78 -11.05 12.41
CA ALA A 214 2.61 -11.55 11.05
C ALA A 214 1.13 -11.86 10.73
N ALA A 215 0.40 -12.47 11.67
CA ALA A 215 -1.03 -12.74 11.50
C ALA A 215 -1.86 -11.45 11.38
N ALA A 216 -1.58 -10.42 12.18
CA ALA A 216 -2.22 -9.11 12.06
C ALA A 216 -1.96 -8.49 10.67
N ALA A 217 -0.72 -8.56 10.18
CA ALA A 217 -0.35 -8.08 8.86
C ALA A 217 -1.04 -8.86 7.74
N VAL A 218 -1.06 -10.19 7.78
CA VAL A 218 -1.78 -11.02 6.80
C VAL A 218 -3.29 -10.76 6.86
N GLY A 219 -3.85 -10.60 8.06
CA GLY A 219 -5.27 -10.29 8.27
C GLY A 219 -5.71 -9.00 7.58
N THR A 220 -4.81 -8.02 7.40
CA THR A 220 -5.12 -6.84 6.59
C THR A 220 -5.53 -7.18 5.15
N ARG A 221 -5.20 -8.37 4.61
CA ARG A 221 -5.62 -8.81 3.25
C ARG A 221 -7.12 -9.03 3.12
N LEU A 222 -7.82 -9.25 4.22
CA LEU A 222 -9.26 -9.44 4.22
C LEU A 222 -10.00 -8.15 3.84
N VAL A 223 -9.48 -7.01 4.30
CA VAL A 223 -10.07 -5.68 4.05
C VAL A 223 -9.34 -4.94 2.93
N TRP A 224 -8.04 -5.20 2.79
CA TRP A 224 -7.13 -4.57 1.84
C TRP A 224 -6.34 -5.65 1.08
N PRO A 225 -6.90 -6.26 0.01
CA PRO A 225 -6.19 -7.30 -0.74
C PRO A 225 -4.85 -6.79 -1.27
N ALA A 226 -3.85 -7.68 -1.37
CA ALA A 226 -2.64 -7.37 -2.13
C ALA A 226 -3.06 -7.20 -3.59
N ARG A 227 -2.62 -6.11 -4.24
CA ARG A 227 -2.92 -5.89 -5.67
C ARG A 227 -1.89 -6.66 -6.49
N PRO A 228 -2.27 -7.32 -7.59
CA PRO A 228 -1.28 -7.83 -8.53
C PRO A 228 -0.39 -6.67 -9.01
N PRO A 229 0.91 -6.92 -9.25
CA PRO A 229 1.86 -5.88 -9.65
C PRO A 229 1.58 -5.32 -11.04
N ALA A 230 0.88 -6.07 -11.88
CA ALA A 230 0.36 -5.68 -13.19
C ALA A 230 -0.88 -6.54 -13.47
N ALA A 231 -1.84 -6.01 -14.22
CA ALA A 231 -2.92 -6.79 -14.78
C ALA A 231 -2.39 -7.69 -15.90
N HIS A 232 -3.05 -8.82 -16.08
CA HIS A 232 -2.82 -9.69 -17.21
C HIS A 232 -3.35 -9.02 -18.49
N VAL A 233 -2.54 -9.16 -19.54
CA VAL A 233 -2.84 -8.83 -20.92
C VAL A 233 -2.39 -10.00 -21.78
N THR A 234 -3.19 -10.37 -22.77
CA THR A 234 -2.85 -11.40 -23.75
C THR A 234 -1.67 -10.87 -24.56
N ARG A 235 -0.56 -11.62 -24.55
CA ARG A 235 0.66 -11.25 -25.29
C ARG A 235 0.71 -12.04 -26.58
N THR A 236 0.80 -11.35 -27.70
CA THR A 236 0.92 -12.01 -29.01
C THR A 236 2.40 -12.17 -29.35
N ALA A 237 2.92 -13.40 -29.34
CA ALA A 237 4.34 -13.66 -29.65
C ALA A 237 4.74 -13.24 -31.08
N THR A 238 3.75 -13.07 -31.98
CA THR A 238 3.91 -12.71 -33.39
C THR A 238 3.86 -11.21 -33.66
N GLU A 239 3.56 -10.37 -32.66
CA GLU A 239 3.55 -8.91 -32.79
C GLU A 239 4.78 -8.28 -32.13
N ARG A 240 5.97 -8.81 -32.44
CA ARG A 240 7.21 -8.18 -32.03
C ARG A 240 7.45 -6.98 -32.93
N VAL A 241 7.17 -5.79 -32.39
CA VAL A 241 7.68 -4.55 -32.96
C VAL A 241 9.18 -4.55 -32.74
N THR A 242 9.93 -4.30 -33.81
CA THR A 242 11.39 -4.14 -33.71
C THR A 242 11.65 -2.90 -32.88
N VAL A 243 12.10 -3.09 -31.64
CA VAL A 243 12.51 -2.00 -30.77
C VAL A 243 14.00 -1.76 -30.93
N THR A 244 14.39 -0.49 -30.91
CA THR A 244 15.79 -0.07 -30.99
C THR A 244 16.20 0.50 -29.65
N ASP A 245 17.43 0.23 -29.19
CA ASP A 245 17.88 0.68 -27.87
C ASP A 245 17.89 2.21 -27.75
N ASP A 246 18.04 2.92 -28.87
CA ASP A 246 18.10 4.37 -28.97
C ASP A 246 16.77 5.04 -29.33
N GLY A 247 15.69 4.29 -29.59
CA GLY A 247 14.34 4.83 -29.76
C GLY A 247 13.95 5.26 -31.18
N VAL A 248 14.64 4.79 -32.22
CA VAL A 248 14.19 4.95 -33.62
C VAL A 248 12.76 4.45 -33.78
N GLY A 249 11.94 5.23 -34.49
CA GLY A 249 10.52 4.93 -34.74
C GLY A 249 9.57 5.30 -33.59
N VAL A 250 10.11 5.73 -32.43
CA VAL A 250 9.30 6.23 -31.32
C VAL A 250 8.96 7.69 -31.55
N VAL A 251 7.67 8.02 -31.50
CA VAL A 251 7.20 9.40 -31.41
C VAL A 251 6.53 9.58 -30.05
N ALA A 252 7.15 10.39 -29.20
CA ALA A 252 6.70 10.67 -27.85
C ALA A 252 5.97 12.02 -27.78
N VAL A 253 4.68 11.99 -27.45
CA VAL A 253 3.90 13.20 -27.21
C VAL A 253 3.82 13.49 -25.72
N VAL A 254 4.17 14.71 -25.32
CA VAL A 254 4.24 15.15 -23.94
C VAL A 254 3.25 16.27 -23.70
N ASN A 255 2.25 16.02 -22.86
CA ASN A 255 1.33 17.07 -22.44
C ASN A 255 1.94 17.84 -21.25
N VAL A 256 2.56 18.99 -21.52
CA VAL A 256 3.18 19.83 -20.49
C VAL A 256 2.14 20.50 -19.56
N GLY A 257 0.88 20.57 -19.98
CA GLY A 257 -0.24 21.00 -19.15
C GLY A 257 -0.75 19.94 -18.16
N SER A 258 -0.29 18.68 -18.26
CA SER A 258 -0.78 17.59 -17.41
C SER A 258 0.07 17.37 -16.14
N GLY A 259 -0.56 17.47 -14.96
CA GLY A 259 0.07 17.22 -13.65
C GLY A 259 -0.47 18.13 -12.55
N ASP A 260 -0.16 17.84 -11.27
CA ASP A 260 -0.70 18.57 -10.09
C ASP A 260 -0.34 20.08 -10.03
N ASN A 261 0.33 20.64 -11.05
CA ASN A 261 0.85 22.00 -11.05
C ASN A 261 0.69 22.68 -12.45
N ALA A 262 -0.48 22.60 -13.08
CA ALA A 262 -0.77 23.26 -14.35
C ALA A 262 -1.01 24.79 -14.25
N GLY A 263 -0.94 25.36 -13.04
CA GLY A 263 -1.01 26.81 -12.82
C GLY A 263 0.33 27.36 -12.35
N GLU A 264 0.66 28.57 -12.81
CA GLU A 264 1.87 29.37 -12.51
C GLU A 264 3.08 29.07 -13.39
N GLY A 265 3.15 29.83 -14.48
CA GLY A 265 4.38 30.08 -15.22
C GLY A 265 5.42 30.83 -14.38
N ALA A 266 6.67 30.70 -14.79
CA ALA A 266 7.88 31.33 -14.27
C ALA A 266 8.39 30.86 -12.89
N THR A 267 9.57 30.20 -12.92
CA THR A 267 10.50 29.93 -11.81
C THR A 267 10.13 28.80 -10.84
N ARG A 268 10.08 27.55 -11.32
CA ARG A 268 10.11 26.38 -10.44
C ARG A 268 11.53 25.92 -10.16
N LEU A 269 11.85 25.74 -8.88
CA LEU A 269 13.11 25.14 -8.41
C LEU A 269 13.19 23.63 -8.64
N ILE A 270 12.07 22.94 -8.87
CA ILE A 270 11.99 21.49 -9.03
C ILE A 270 11.17 21.16 -10.28
N PRO A 271 11.72 20.35 -11.21
CA PRO A 271 11.02 20.00 -12.44
C PRO A 271 9.75 19.16 -12.20
N GLY A 272 8.76 19.38 -13.07
CA GLY A 272 7.49 18.66 -13.09
C GLY A 272 7.64 17.18 -13.45
N LYS A 273 6.58 16.36 -13.27
CA LYS A 273 6.61 14.94 -13.63
C LYS A 273 6.80 14.72 -15.14
N ALA A 274 6.14 15.53 -15.96
CA ALA A 274 6.27 15.49 -17.41
C ALA A 274 7.69 15.88 -17.86
N GLU A 275 8.26 16.96 -17.29
CA GLU A 275 9.64 17.39 -17.57
C GLU A 275 10.67 16.32 -17.19
N LEU A 276 10.50 15.65 -16.04
CA LEU A 276 11.37 14.54 -15.65
C LEU A 276 11.25 13.33 -16.60
N ALA A 277 10.06 13.09 -17.15
CA ALA A 277 9.85 12.05 -18.14
C ALA A 277 10.52 12.42 -19.47
N VAL A 278 10.42 13.68 -19.92
CA VAL A 278 11.12 14.19 -21.11
C VAL A 278 12.61 13.99 -20.97
N ALA A 279 13.23 14.50 -19.90
CA ALA A 279 14.66 14.39 -19.68
C ALA A 279 15.15 12.93 -19.61
N LEU A 280 14.30 12.01 -19.13
CA LEU A 280 14.59 10.59 -19.15
C LEU A 280 14.52 10.02 -20.58
N LEU A 281 13.49 10.36 -21.34
CA LEU A 281 13.31 9.88 -22.72
C LEU A 281 14.44 10.39 -23.62
N GLU A 282 14.83 11.66 -23.50
CA GLU A 282 15.98 12.23 -24.24
C GLU A 282 17.28 11.48 -23.94
N ARG A 283 17.49 11.09 -22.67
CA ARG A 283 18.69 10.37 -22.25
C ARG A 283 18.68 8.91 -22.68
N GLU A 284 17.55 8.22 -22.51
CA GLU A 284 17.46 6.77 -22.68
C GLU A 284 17.07 6.36 -24.11
N LEU A 285 16.41 7.24 -24.85
CA LEU A 285 15.91 7.05 -26.22
C LEU A 285 16.28 8.27 -27.09
N PRO A 286 17.58 8.55 -27.30
CA PRO A 286 18.07 9.78 -27.92
C PRO A 286 17.64 10.00 -29.38
N ARG A 287 17.11 8.97 -30.06
CA ARG A 287 16.58 9.06 -31.44
C ARG A 287 15.05 9.06 -31.50
N ALA A 288 14.37 9.06 -30.37
CA ALA A 288 12.93 9.27 -30.33
C ALA A 288 12.58 10.71 -30.73
N GLU A 289 11.54 10.90 -31.53
CA GLU A 289 10.97 12.21 -31.79
C GLU A 289 10.14 12.63 -30.57
N ILE A 290 10.42 13.78 -29.96
CA ILE A 290 9.68 14.28 -28.79
C ILE A 290 8.89 15.52 -29.19
N VAL A 291 7.57 15.42 -29.12
CA VAL A 291 6.62 16.50 -29.40
C VAL A 291 6.02 16.98 -28.08
N GLN A 292 6.27 18.22 -27.72
CA GLN A 292 5.70 18.83 -26.51
C GLN A 292 4.45 19.63 -26.88
N ALA A 293 3.30 19.24 -26.33
CA ALA A 293 2.03 19.92 -26.53
C ALA A 293 1.78 20.90 -25.38
N GLY A 294 1.73 22.19 -25.71
CA GLY A 294 1.39 23.28 -24.82
C GLY A 294 -0.07 23.24 -24.33
N PRO A 295 -0.40 24.02 -23.28
CA PRO A 295 -1.74 24.01 -22.67
C PRO A 295 -2.86 24.51 -23.60
N ASP A 296 -2.54 25.37 -24.58
CA ASP A 296 -3.51 25.96 -25.51
C ASP A 296 -3.56 25.25 -26.87
N GLU A 297 -2.71 24.23 -27.06
CA GLU A 297 -2.64 23.48 -28.31
C GLU A 297 -3.66 22.34 -28.34
N ASP A 298 -4.12 22.00 -29.55
CA ASP A 298 -5.01 20.86 -29.76
C ASP A 298 -4.25 19.54 -29.58
N LEU A 299 -4.24 19.06 -28.35
CA LEU A 299 -3.59 17.81 -27.96
C LEU A 299 -4.11 16.61 -28.76
N GLU A 300 -5.40 16.59 -29.10
CA GLU A 300 -5.98 15.48 -29.86
C GLU A 300 -5.41 15.43 -31.28
N LYS A 301 -5.30 16.59 -31.92
CA LYS A 301 -4.68 16.71 -33.25
C LYS A 301 -3.19 16.35 -33.21
N ILE A 302 -2.43 16.88 -32.24
CA ILE A 302 -0.99 16.59 -32.13
C ILE A 302 -0.74 15.09 -31.96
N ILE A 303 -1.51 14.44 -31.08
CA ILE A 303 -1.40 12.99 -30.85
C ILE A 303 -1.80 12.20 -32.11
N ASP A 304 -2.83 12.61 -32.83
CA ASP A 304 -3.25 11.95 -34.07
C ASP A 304 -2.18 12.03 -35.17
N GLU A 305 -1.58 13.20 -35.37
CA GLU A 305 -0.50 13.40 -36.33
C GLU A 305 0.75 12.61 -35.95
N ALA A 306 1.11 12.61 -34.66
CA ALA A 306 2.23 11.82 -34.14
C ALA A 306 2.04 10.33 -34.38
N ALA A 307 0.83 9.81 -34.08
CA ALA A 307 0.49 8.41 -34.28
C ALA A 307 0.57 7.99 -35.76
N GLY A 308 0.23 8.86 -36.70
CA GLY A 308 0.27 8.57 -38.14
C GLY A 308 1.66 8.38 -38.73
N ARG A 309 2.72 8.79 -38.03
CA ARG A 309 4.13 8.62 -38.46
C ARG A 309 4.98 7.78 -37.51
N ALA A 310 4.39 7.32 -36.41
CA ALA A 310 5.08 6.53 -35.40
C ALA A 310 5.11 5.04 -35.74
N GLU A 311 6.20 4.35 -35.41
CA GLU A 311 6.18 2.90 -35.23
C GLU A 311 5.77 2.53 -33.80
N VAL A 312 6.06 3.41 -32.84
CA VAL A 312 5.62 3.34 -31.45
C VAL A 312 5.16 4.72 -30.99
N LEU A 313 3.90 4.83 -30.56
CA LEU A 313 3.36 6.05 -29.99
C LEU A 313 3.59 6.05 -28.47
N ALA A 314 4.53 6.86 -28.00
CA ALA A 314 4.70 7.10 -26.57
C ALA A 314 3.87 8.31 -26.14
N VAL A 315 3.11 8.18 -25.06
CA VAL A 315 2.26 9.27 -24.57
C VAL A 315 2.57 9.55 -23.11
N VAL A 316 3.08 10.75 -22.83
CA VAL A 316 3.45 11.22 -21.50
C VAL A 316 2.34 12.11 -20.96
N GLY A 317 1.60 11.62 -19.96
CA GLY A 317 0.55 12.41 -19.35
C GLY A 317 -0.28 11.68 -18.29
N GLY A 318 -1.43 12.27 -17.93
CA GLY A 318 -2.44 11.66 -17.06
C GLY A 318 -3.42 10.76 -17.82
N ASP A 319 -4.42 10.22 -17.12
CA ASP A 319 -5.38 9.27 -17.71
C ASP A 319 -6.13 9.82 -18.93
N GLY A 320 -6.53 11.11 -18.93
CA GLY A 320 -7.17 11.75 -20.10
C GLY A 320 -6.24 11.83 -21.32
N THR A 321 -4.99 12.24 -21.14
CA THR A 321 -3.99 12.26 -22.22
C THR A 321 -3.70 10.86 -22.78
N ILE A 322 -3.63 9.85 -21.90
CA ILE A 322 -3.47 8.45 -22.32
C ILE A 322 -4.71 7.94 -23.08
N ASN A 323 -5.92 8.39 -22.72
CA ASN A 323 -7.16 8.04 -23.44
C ASN A 323 -7.15 8.56 -24.89
N VAL A 324 -6.76 9.83 -25.08
CA VAL A 324 -6.56 10.42 -26.42
C VAL A 324 -5.50 9.63 -27.20
N GLY A 325 -4.38 9.30 -26.53
CA GLY A 325 -3.33 8.42 -27.05
C GLY A 325 -3.83 7.07 -27.54
N ALA A 326 -4.66 6.39 -26.74
CA ALA A 326 -5.23 5.09 -27.09
C ALA A 326 -6.14 5.17 -28.32
N ARG A 327 -6.94 6.22 -28.44
CA ARG A 327 -7.81 6.46 -29.61
C ARG A 327 -6.98 6.60 -30.89
N ALA A 328 -5.94 7.43 -30.86
CA ALA A 328 -5.04 7.61 -32.00
C ALA A 328 -4.26 6.32 -32.33
N ALA A 329 -3.74 5.63 -31.31
CA ALA A 329 -3.04 4.36 -31.46
C ALA A 329 -3.91 3.29 -32.13
N MET A 330 -5.19 3.17 -31.74
CA MET A 330 -6.14 2.26 -32.38
C MET A 330 -6.44 2.65 -33.84
N LYS A 331 -6.63 3.95 -34.11
CA LYS A 331 -6.91 4.46 -35.45
C LYS A 331 -5.76 4.18 -36.42
N HIS A 332 -4.52 4.41 -36.00
CA HIS A 332 -3.31 4.24 -36.82
C HIS A 332 -2.68 2.84 -36.71
N ARG A 333 -3.24 1.96 -35.86
CA ARG A 333 -2.75 0.60 -35.60
C ARG A 333 -1.29 0.53 -35.14
N VAL A 334 -0.91 1.49 -34.30
CA VAL A 334 0.44 1.57 -33.70
C VAL A 334 0.36 1.17 -32.22
N PRO A 335 1.37 0.48 -31.66
CA PRO A 335 1.41 0.17 -30.24
C PRO A 335 1.55 1.45 -29.40
N LEU A 336 0.81 1.50 -28.30
CA LEU A 336 0.87 2.58 -27.32
C LEU A 336 1.87 2.25 -26.21
N LEU A 337 2.79 3.17 -25.94
CA LEU A 337 3.63 3.18 -24.74
C LEU A 337 3.12 4.25 -23.77
N PRO A 338 2.33 3.89 -22.73
CA PRO A 338 1.84 4.86 -21.77
C PRO A 338 2.92 5.23 -20.76
N VAL A 339 3.29 6.51 -20.70
CA VAL A 339 4.32 7.03 -19.79
C VAL A 339 3.65 7.84 -18.67
N PRO A 340 3.76 7.43 -17.39
CA PRO A 340 3.07 8.09 -16.28
C PRO A 340 3.53 9.55 -16.05
N GLY A 341 2.73 10.54 -16.50
CA GLY A 341 2.97 11.97 -16.29
C GLY A 341 2.02 12.63 -15.28
N GLY A 342 0.83 12.07 -15.07
CA GLY A 342 -0.22 12.65 -14.23
C GLY A 342 -0.22 12.24 -12.74
N THR A 343 -1.32 12.53 -12.04
CA THR A 343 -1.49 12.24 -10.61
C THR A 343 -1.77 10.75 -10.35
N PHE A 344 -2.77 10.21 -11.04
CA PHE A 344 -3.33 8.89 -10.76
C PHE A 344 -2.80 7.81 -11.69
N ASN A 345 -2.67 8.09 -12.99
CA ASN A 345 -2.08 7.23 -14.02
C ASN A 345 -2.62 5.79 -13.92
N HIS A 346 -3.94 5.66 -13.76
CA HIS A 346 -4.61 4.41 -13.48
C HIS A 346 -4.34 3.37 -14.57
N PHE A 347 -4.39 3.75 -15.84
CA PHE A 347 -4.18 2.80 -16.93
C PHE A 347 -2.73 2.29 -16.97
N ALA A 348 -1.75 3.20 -17.01
CA ALA A 348 -0.32 2.84 -17.03
C ALA A 348 0.08 1.98 -15.81
N ARG A 349 -0.39 2.34 -14.61
CA ARG A 349 -0.12 1.55 -13.39
C ARG A 349 -0.78 0.18 -13.41
N THR A 350 -1.97 0.07 -14.02
CA THR A 350 -2.63 -1.23 -14.20
C THR A 350 -1.80 -2.13 -15.11
N LEU A 351 -1.11 -1.58 -16.10
CA LEU A 351 -0.14 -2.31 -16.94
C LEU A 351 1.18 -2.64 -16.21
N GLY A 352 1.39 -2.17 -14.98
CA GLY A 352 2.63 -2.36 -14.23
C GLY A 352 3.70 -1.30 -14.50
N ILE A 353 3.35 -0.20 -15.17
CA ILE A 353 4.23 0.95 -15.42
C ILE A 353 3.95 2.00 -14.33
N ASP A 354 4.73 1.99 -13.25
CA ASP A 354 4.50 2.86 -12.09
C ASP A 354 5.12 4.26 -12.28
N ASP A 355 6.23 4.34 -13.03
CA ASP A 355 6.98 5.56 -13.33
C ASP A 355 7.63 5.54 -14.75
N PRO A 356 8.16 6.67 -15.26
CA PRO A 356 8.76 6.72 -16.59
C PRO A 356 9.91 5.71 -16.85
N PRO A 357 10.82 5.42 -15.89
CA PRO A 357 11.80 4.34 -16.04
C PRO A 357 11.18 2.96 -16.32
N ASP A 358 10.05 2.63 -15.69
CA ASP A 358 9.34 1.38 -15.99
C ASP A 358 8.85 1.34 -17.45
N ALA A 359 8.45 2.49 -18.02
CA ALA A 359 8.00 2.59 -19.40
C ALA A 359 9.15 2.34 -20.40
N VAL A 360 10.30 2.96 -20.17
CA VAL A 360 11.52 2.72 -20.98
C VAL A 360 11.93 1.25 -20.92
N ARG A 361 11.88 0.64 -19.73
CA ARG A 361 12.17 -0.78 -19.57
C ARG A 361 11.17 -1.66 -20.33
N ALA A 362 9.87 -1.37 -20.25
CA ALA A 362 8.84 -2.09 -20.99
C ALA A 362 9.06 -1.98 -22.51
N TYR A 363 9.43 -0.79 -23.01
CA TYR A 363 9.82 -0.56 -24.40
C TYR A 363 11.02 -1.41 -24.82
N ARG A 364 12.16 -1.31 -24.11
CA ARG A 364 13.38 -2.07 -24.44
C ARG A 364 13.18 -3.59 -24.42
N GLN A 365 12.25 -4.07 -23.60
CA GLN A 365 11.91 -5.50 -23.54
C GLN A 365 11.00 -5.96 -24.69
N GLY A 366 10.45 -5.04 -25.49
CA GLY A 366 9.63 -5.35 -26.66
C GLY A 366 8.33 -6.11 -26.35
N CYS A 367 7.87 -6.06 -25.09
CA CYS A 367 6.73 -6.84 -24.64
C CYS A 367 5.41 -6.11 -24.92
N ILE A 368 4.68 -6.58 -25.93
CA ILE A 368 3.37 -6.04 -26.31
C ILE A 368 2.26 -6.96 -25.81
N GLY A 369 1.28 -6.35 -25.15
CA GLY A 369 0.02 -6.98 -24.76
C GLY A 369 -1.16 -6.36 -25.50
N ARG A 370 -2.28 -7.07 -25.52
CA ARG A 370 -3.57 -6.58 -25.99
C ARG A 370 -4.43 -6.18 -24.80
N ALA A 371 -4.96 -4.96 -24.85
CA ALA A 371 -5.89 -4.43 -23.88
C ALA A 371 -7.22 -4.08 -24.56
N ASP A 372 -8.29 -4.29 -23.83
CA ASP A 372 -9.62 -3.91 -24.23
C ASP A 372 -9.83 -2.41 -24.06
N VAL A 373 -10.63 -1.84 -24.94
CA VAL A 373 -11.08 -0.45 -24.86
C VAL A 373 -12.59 -0.42 -24.83
N ALA A 374 -13.16 0.17 -23.78
CA ALA A 374 -14.61 0.31 -23.69
C ALA A 374 -15.04 1.61 -24.39
N PHE A 375 -16.28 1.63 -24.86
CA PHE A 375 -16.84 2.80 -25.52
C PHE A 375 -18.25 3.07 -25.04
N VAL A 376 -18.68 4.31 -25.28
CA VAL A 376 -20.05 4.74 -25.11
C VAL A 376 -20.52 5.48 -26.36
N THR A 377 -21.76 5.23 -26.79
CA THR A 377 -22.40 5.86 -27.94
C THR A 377 -23.77 6.40 -27.56
N THR A 378 -24.17 7.50 -28.18
CA THR A 378 -25.55 8.00 -28.20
C THR A 378 -25.97 8.11 -29.66
N PRO A 379 -27.26 7.90 -30.00
CA PRO A 379 -27.74 8.10 -31.37
C PRO A 379 -27.35 9.49 -31.89
N GLY A 380 -26.71 9.53 -33.07
CA GLY A 380 -26.26 10.77 -33.72
C GLY A 380 -24.84 11.23 -33.39
N ASP A 381 -24.19 10.67 -32.37
CA ASP A 381 -22.79 10.97 -32.02
C ASP A 381 -21.86 9.80 -32.36
N GLY A 382 -20.56 10.11 -32.51
CA GLY A 382 -19.52 9.11 -32.59
C GLY A 382 -19.23 8.39 -31.27
N GLU A 383 -18.45 7.31 -31.35
CA GLU A 383 -17.98 6.58 -30.17
C GLU A 383 -17.07 7.45 -29.29
N ARG A 384 -17.33 7.42 -27.97
CA ARG A 384 -16.46 8.04 -26.98
C ARG A 384 -15.80 6.95 -26.13
N LEU A 385 -14.48 6.82 -26.23
CA LEU A 385 -13.73 5.74 -25.59
C LEU A 385 -13.44 6.01 -24.10
N PHE A 386 -13.24 4.94 -23.33
CA PHE A 386 -12.70 4.97 -21.97
C PHE A 386 -11.88 3.72 -21.65
N LEU A 387 -10.76 3.93 -20.95
CA LEU A 387 -9.78 2.89 -20.62
C LEU A 387 -9.95 2.34 -19.20
N ASN A 388 -10.49 3.14 -18.28
CA ASN A 388 -10.69 2.73 -16.90
C ASN A 388 -12.19 2.56 -16.61
N THR A 389 -12.91 3.68 -16.47
CA THR A 389 -14.27 3.63 -15.90
C THR A 389 -15.15 4.75 -16.45
N ALA A 390 -16.43 4.44 -16.59
CA ALA A 390 -17.49 5.41 -16.70
C ALA A 390 -18.39 5.37 -15.45
N SER A 391 -18.93 6.50 -15.02
CA SER A 391 -19.80 6.58 -13.84
C SER A 391 -20.87 7.66 -14.00
N PHE A 392 -22.04 7.42 -13.42
CA PHE A 392 -23.22 8.29 -13.49
C PHE A 392 -24.00 8.31 -12.17
N GLY A 393 -24.99 9.18 -12.07
CA GLY A 393 -25.69 9.47 -10.81
C GLY A 393 -24.81 10.29 -9.87
N ALA A 394 -24.83 9.98 -8.57
CA ALA A 394 -24.13 10.73 -7.54
C ALA A 394 -22.62 10.93 -7.80
N TYR A 395 -21.96 10.06 -8.60
CA TYR A 395 -20.54 10.24 -8.91
C TYR A 395 -20.23 11.51 -9.71
N THR A 396 -21.11 11.93 -10.63
CA THR A 396 -20.84 13.14 -11.44
C THR A 396 -20.89 14.39 -10.57
N GLU A 397 -21.87 14.46 -9.66
CA GLU A 397 -21.92 15.49 -8.63
C GLU A 397 -20.69 15.49 -7.71
N LEU A 398 -20.12 14.31 -7.41
CA LEU A 398 -18.89 14.19 -6.62
C LEU A 398 -17.72 14.86 -7.34
N VAL A 399 -17.55 14.61 -8.64
CA VAL A 399 -16.48 15.20 -9.45
C VAL A 399 -16.64 16.73 -9.49
N ASP A 400 -17.84 17.23 -9.79
CA ASP A 400 -18.12 18.68 -9.83
C ASP A 400 -17.85 19.35 -8.47
N ARG A 401 -18.20 18.68 -7.36
CA ARG A 401 -17.95 19.21 -6.01
C ARG A 401 -16.48 19.14 -5.63
N ARG A 402 -15.75 18.10 -6.05
CA ARG A 402 -14.30 17.99 -5.84
C ARG A 402 -13.59 19.16 -6.50
N GLU A 403 -13.86 19.42 -7.78
CA GLU A 403 -13.19 20.47 -8.55
C GLU A 403 -13.38 21.86 -7.94
N ARG A 404 -14.61 22.19 -7.53
CA ARG A 404 -14.91 23.46 -6.83
C ARG A 404 -14.19 23.60 -5.49
N LEU A 405 -13.92 22.50 -4.80
CA LEU A 405 -13.26 22.50 -3.49
C LEU A 405 -11.74 22.35 -3.59
N GLU A 406 -11.23 21.83 -4.71
CA GLU A 406 -9.83 21.48 -4.91
C GLU A 406 -8.92 22.70 -4.74
N GLY A 407 -9.31 23.86 -5.30
CA GLY A 407 -8.55 25.10 -5.19
C GLY A 407 -8.42 25.66 -3.76
N ARG A 408 -9.31 25.29 -2.82
CA ARG A 408 -9.31 25.82 -1.44
C ARG A 408 -8.80 24.83 -0.40
N LEU A 409 -9.00 23.54 -0.63
CA LEU A 409 -8.77 22.47 0.35
C LEU A 409 -7.69 21.48 -0.09
N GLY A 410 -7.18 21.62 -1.31
CA GLY A 410 -6.33 20.61 -1.93
C GLY A 410 -7.10 19.34 -2.32
N LYS A 411 -6.48 18.51 -3.16
CA LYS A 411 -7.12 17.39 -3.85
C LYS A 411 -7.76 16.34 -2.93
N TRP A 412 -7.06 15.92 -1.88
CA TRP A 412 -7.52 14.84 -0.98
C TRP A 412 -8.60 15.30 0.01
N PRO A 413 -8.45 16.45 0.70
CA PRO A 413 -9.52 16.95 1.56
C PRO A 413 -10.76 17.38 0.77
N ALA A 414 -10.58 17.96 -0.43
CA ALA A 414 -11.69 18.27 -1.33
C ALA A 414 -12.51 17.02 -1.70
N LEU A 415 -11.85 15.92 -2.07
CA LEU A 415 -12.51 14.65 -2.37
C LEU A 415 -13.30 14.12 -1.17
N ALA A 416 -12.73 14.16 0.03
CA ALA A 416 -13.40 13.67 1.24
C ALA A 416 -14.66 14.48 1.57
N VAL A 417 -14.57 15.82 1.54
CA VAL A 417 -15.71 16.71 1.79
C VAL A 417 -16.76 16.58 0.69
N ALA A 418 -16.32 16.52 -0.57
CA ALA A 418 -17.20 16.31 -1.71
C ALA A 418 -17.95 14.98 -1.59
N ALA A 419 -17.29 13.89 -1.20
CA ALA A 419 -17.92 12.57 -1.00
C ALA A 419 -19.05 12.64 0.03
N VAL A 420 -18.78 13.20 1.21
CA VAL A 420 -19.79 13.31 2.28
C VAL A 420 -20.96 14.19 1.84
N ARG A 421 -20.69 15.35 1.23
CA ARG A 421 -21.76 16.28 0.80
C ARG A 421 -22.59 15.69 -0.33
N THR A 422 -21.96 15.08 -1.32
CA THR A 422 -22.63 14.46 -2.48
C THR A 422 -23.55 13.34 -2.04
N LEU A 423 -23.06 12.43 -1.20
CA LEU A 423 -23.87 11.30 -0.76
C LEU A 423 -25.04 11.74 0.14
N ARG A 424 -24.96 12.90 0.79
CA ARG A 424 -26.07 13.46 1.58
C ARG A 424 -27.17 14.10 0.72
N HIS A 425 -26.83 14.70 -0.42
CA HIS A 425 -27.75 15.56 -1.17
C HIS A 425 -28.11 15.04 -2.57
N SER A 426 -27.41 14.04 -3.08
CA SER A 426 -27.71 13.48 -4.41
C SER A 426 -29.08 12.81 -4.44
N GLU A 427 -29.77 13.05 -5.56
CA GLU A 427 -31.06 12.45 -5.86
C GLU A 427 -30.89 11.29 -6.85
N PRO A 428 -31.61 10.18 -6.68
CA PRO A 428 -31.60 9.11 -7.67
C PRO A 428 -32.25 9.55 -8.99
N ILE A 429 -31.68 9.10 -10.11
CA ILE A 429 -32.14 9.35 -11.48
C ILE A 429 -33.04 8.21 -11.91
N ASP A 430 -34.17 8.51 -12.54
CA ASP A 430 -35.05 7.49 -13.12
C ASP A 430 -34.58 7.11 -14.53
N MET A 431 -34.32 5.82 -14.74
CA MET A 431 -33.75 5.33 -15.99
C MET A 431 -34.17 3.90 -16.34
N VAL A 432 -34.20 3.60 -17.63
CA VAL A 432 -34.33 2.23 -18.14
C VAL A 432 -32.92 1.65 -18.29
N VAL A 433 -32.67 0.53 -17.62
CA VAL A 433 -31.39 -0.20 -17.63
C VAL A 433 -31.66 -1.58 -18.22
N ASP A 434 -31.10 -1.85 -19.40
CA ASP A 434 -31.33 -3.08 -20.17
C ASP A 434 -32.83 -3.42 -20.26
N GLY A 435 -33.64 -2.44 -20.64
CA GLY A 435 -35.09 -2.57 -20.79
C GLY A 435 -35.90 -2.54 -19.49
N ARG A 436 -35.28 -2.42 -18.31
CA ARG A 436 -35.98 -2.37 -17.01
C ARG A 436 -35.88 -0.99 -16.37
N THR A 437 -37.02 -0.39 -16.04
CA THR A 437 -37.07 0.87 -15.28
C THR A 437 -36.49 0.68 -13.88
N ARG A 438 -35.59 1.56 -13.48
CA ARG A 438 -34.89 1.58 -12.20
C ARG A 438 -34.64 3.01 -11.76
N ARG A 439 -34.72 3.22 -10.45
CA ARG A 439 -34.29 4.45 -9.80
C ARG A 439 -32.86 4.32 -9.32
N VAL A 440 -31.92 4.89 -10.06
CA VAL A 440 -30.48 4.66 -9.87
C VAL A 440 -29.85 5.84 -9.14
N TRP A 441 -29.23 5.55 -8.00
CA TRP A 441 -28.52 6.56 -7.22
C TRP A 441 -27.06 6.69 -7.62
N LEU A 442 -26.40 5.56 -7.90
CA LEU A 442 -25.00 5.52 -8.32
C LEU A 442 -24.82 4.39 -9.34
N GLY A 443 -24.19 4.71 -10.47
CA GLY A 443 -23.81 3.75 -11.49
C GLY A 443 -22.31 3.80 -11.78
N PHE A 444 -21.71 2.63 -11.94
CA PHE A 444 -20.31 2.42 -12.29
C PHE A 444 -20.23 1.37 -13.38
N VAL A 445 -19.47 1.68 -14.43
CA VAL A 445 -19.17 0.80 -15.55
C VAL A 445 -17.65 0.75 -15.71
N GLY A 446 -17.04 -0.36 -15.31
CA GLY A 446 -15.61 -0.60 -15.46
C GLY A 446 -15.29 -1.24 -16.81
N ASN A 447 -14.21 -0.78 -17.44
CA ASN A 447 -13.59 -1.51 -18.56
C ASN A 447 -12.81 -2.69 -17.98
N CYS A 448 -13.28 -3.92 -18.20
CA CYS A 448 -12.83 -5.14 -17.52
C CYS A 448 -13.30 -5.25 -16.06
N VAL A 449 -13.19 -6.45 -15.49
CA VAL A 449 -13.62 -6.78 -14.13
C VAL A 449 -12.69 -6.16 -13.10
N TYR A 450 -13.27 -5.33 -12.23
CA TYR A 450 -12.56 -4.75 -11.09
C TYR A 450 -12.56 -5.69 -9.89
N GLY A 451 -11.48 -5.66 -9.12
CA GLY A 451 -11.38 -6.39 -7.86
C GLY A 451 -12.46 -5.95 -6.86
N ALA A 452 -13.15 -6.91 -6.24
CA ALA A 452 -14.31 -6.66 -5.38
C ALA A 452 -13.98 -6.40 -3.89
N ARG A 453 -12.71 -6.47 -3.48
CA ARG A 453 -12.31 -6.38 -2.06
C ARG A 453 -11.68 -5.01 -1.75
N GLY A 454 -12.28 -4.27 -0.82
CA GLY A 454 -11.86 -2.94 -0.37
C GLY A 454 -12.89 -1.83 -0.64
N PRO A 455 -12.62 -0.57 -0.22
CA PRO A 455 -13.63 0.48 -0.22
C PRO A 455 -14.04 1.06 -1.56
N ALA A 456 -13.25 0.81 -2.60
CA ALA A 456 -13.60 1.17 -3.96
C ALA A 456 -13.03 0.14 -4.95
N PRO A 457 -13.71 -0.11 -6.08
CA PRO A 457 -13.12 -0.85 -7.19
C PRO A 457 -11.94 -0.04 -7.73
N THR A 458 -10.72 -0.45 -7.41
CA THR A 458 -9.51 0.36 -7.65
C THR A 458 -8.44 -0.34 -8.46
N TRP A 459 -8.67 -1.59 -8.87
CA TRP A 459 -7.69 -2.41 -9.55
C TRP A 459 -8.38 -3.51 -10.38
N ARG A 460 -7.67 -4.03 -11.38
CA ARG A 460 -8.14 -5.06 -12.31
C ARG A 460 -7.12 -6.19 -12.38
N ASP A 461 -7.59 -7.43 -12.42
CA ASP A 461 -6.74 -8.61 -12.66
C ASP A 461 -6.39 -8.76 -14.14
N HIS A 462 -7.31 -8.39 -15.02
CA HIS A 462 -7.22 -8.53 -16.47
C HIS A 462 -7.57 -7.21 -17.16
N LEU A 463 -6.91 -6.94 -18.29
CA LEU A 463 -7.24 -5.85 -19.19
C LEU A 463 -7.83 -6.35 -20.52
N ASP A 464 -8.07 -7.66 -20.66
CA ASP A 464 -8.38 -8.35 -21.91
C ASP A 464 -9.54 -9.36 -21.75
N ASP A 465 -10.43 -9.14 -20.78
CA ASP A 465 -11.47 -10.10 -20.41
C ASP A 465 -12.76 -10.02 -21.27
N GLY A 466 -12.83 -9.07 -22.20
CA GLY A 466 -13.97 -8.84 -23.08
C GLY A 466 -15.26 -8.41 -22.36
N ARG A 467 -15.20 -7.99 -21.09
CA ARG A 467 -16.39 -7.68 -20.27
C ARG A 467 -16.37 -6.28 -19.65
N LEU A 468 -17.55 -5.70 -19.48
CA LEU A 468 -17.81 -4.55 -18.63
C LEU A 468 -18.17 -5.02 -17.21
N ASP A 469 -17.65 -4.33 -16.19
CA ASP A 469 -18.02 -4.52 -14.79
C ASP A 469 -19.07 -3.49 -14.40
N ILE A 470 -20.31 -3.94 -14.25
CA ILE A 470 -21.44 -3.04 -14.01
C ILE A 470 -21.85 -3.15 -12.56
N ARG A 471 -21.74 -2.03 -11.85
CA ARG A 471 -22.10 -1.91 -10.43
C ARG A 471 -23.05 -0.76 -10.26
N MET A 472 -24.16 -1.03 -9.59
CA MET A 472 -25.25 -0.08 -9.48
C MET A 472 -25.83 -0.12 -8.08
N VAL A 473 -26.10 1.05 -7.52
CA VAL A 473 -26.88 1.20 -6.31
C VAL A 473 -28.22 1.78 -6.72
N THR A 474 -29.25 0.95 -6.68
CA THR A 474 -30.63 1.40 -6.86
C THR A 474 -31.16 1.91 -5.54
N ASP A 475 -32.03 2.92 -5.59
CA ASP A 475 -32.77 3.30 -4.39
C ASP A 475 -33.64 2.11 -3.93
N SER A 476 -33.56 1.80 -2.66
CA SER A 476 -34.46 0.87 -2.01
C SER A 476 -35.14 1.69 -0.93
N HIS A 477 -36.44 1.95 -1.07
CA HIS A 477 -37.28 2.76 -0.17
C HIS A 477 -37.20 2.39 1.34
N ARG A 478 -36.40 1.39 1.72
CA ARG A 478 -36.26 0.81 3.08
C ARG A 478 -34.91 1.06 3.75
N ALA A 479 -33.93 1.70 3.10
CA ALA A 479 -32.59 1.90 3.68
C ALA A 479 -32.25 3.40 3.87
N PRO A 480 -31.87 3.86 5.08
CA PRO A 480 -31.44 5.25 5.29
C PRO A 480 -30.21 5.58 4.43
N LYS A 481 -30.19 6.73 3.74
CA LYS A 481 -29.02 7.23 2.97
C LYS A 481 -27.71 7.18 3.79
N ALA A 482 -27.80 7.41 5.10
CA ALA A 482 -26.68 7.29 6.05
C ALA A 482 -26.02 5.89 6.05
N ARG A 483 -26.79 4.82 5.86
CA ARG A 483 -26.25 3.45 5.78
C ARG A 483 -25.51 3.22 4.47
N ALA A 484 -26.02 3.74 3.35
CA ALA A 484 -25.31 3.67 2.07
C ALA A 484 -23.99 4.46 2.13
N ILE A 485 -23.99 5.64 2.76
CA ILE A 485 -22.77 6.42 3.04
C ILE A 485 -21.77 5.62 3.88
N ALA A 486 -22.23 5.04 5.00
CA ALA A 486 -21.38 4.21 5.85
C ALA A 486 -20.84 3.00 5.09
N ALA A 487 -21.66 2.38 4.23
CA ALA A 487 -21.24 1.26 3.39
C ALA A 487 -20.18 1.67 2.37
N VAL A 488 -20.25 2.85 1.76
CA VAL A 488 -19.18 3.40 0.91
C VAL A 488 -17.91 3.64 1.73
N LEU A 489 -18.00 4.35 2.86
CA LEU A 489 -16.84 4.70 3.69
C LEU A 489 -16.13 3.47 4.27
N LEU A 490 -16.89 2.47 4.71
CA LEU A 490 -16.37 1.23 5.26
C LEU A 490 -16.00 0.22 4.17
N GLY A 491 -16.32 0.50 2.91
CA GLY A 491 -16.06 -0.40 1.79
C GLY A 491 -16.92 -1.63 1.67
N HIS A 492 -18.10 -1.57 2.27
CA HIS A 492 -19.10 -2.61 2.28
C HIS A 492 -20.28 -2.26 1.36
N LEU A 493 -20.07 -1.44 0.32
CA LEU A 493 -21.13 -1.04 -0.61
C LEU A 493 -21.86 -2.26 -1.18
N HIS A 494 -21.13 -3.35 -1.42
CA HIS A 494 -21.65 -4.64 -1.88
C HIS A 494 -22.67 -5.31 -0.94
N LEU A 495 -22.72 -4.95 0.34
CA LEU A 495 -23.69 -5.44 1.32
C LEU A 495 -24.97 -4.59 1.35
N SER A 496 -25.05 -3.53 0.55
CA SER A 496 -26.25 -2.67 0.51
C SER A 496 -27.40 -3.39 -0.22
N PRO A 497 -28.65 -3.38 0.29
CA PRO A 497 -29.77 -4.09 -0.36
C PRO A 497 -30.11 -3.64 -1.79
N GLY A 498 -29.80 -2.39 -2.13
CA GLY A 498 -29.93 -1.83 -3.48
C GLY A 498 -28.72 -2.09 -4.38
N TYR A 499 -27.67 -2.75 -3.89
CA TYR A 499 -26.50 -3.05 -4.70
C TYR A 499 -26.83 -4.15 -5.72
N ARG A 500 -26.42 -3.90 -6.95
CA ARG A 500 -26.50 -4.80 -8.08
C ARG A 500 -25.12 -4.83 -8.73
N HIS A 501 -24.65 -6.02 -9.06
CA HIS A 501 -23.37 -6.22 -9.73
C HIS A 501 -23.52 -7.36 -10.73
N TRP A 502 -23.16 -7.10 -11.98
CA TRP A 502 -23.13 -8.09 -13.04
C TRP A 502 -22.05 -7.75 -14.06
N LYS A 503 -21.76 -8.71 -14.93
CA LYS A 503 -20.76 -8.59 -15.99
C LYS A 503 -21.46 -8.77 -17.32
N SER A 504 -21.17 -7.91 -18.29
CA SER A 504 -21.80 -7.95 -19.61
C SER A 504 -20.84 -7.43 -20.69
N GLY A 505 -21.02 -7.79 -21.95
CA GLY A 505 -20.29 -7.17 -23.06
C GLY A 505 -20.84 -5.79 -23.44
N THR A 506 -22.11 -5.56 -23.12
CA THR A 506 -22.87 -4.34 -23.46
C THR A 506 -23.73 -3.87 -22.29
N LEU A 507 -24.16 -2.62 -22.31
CA LEU A 507 -25.12 -2.06 -21.36
C LEU A 507 -25.91 -0.95 -22.04
N ASP A 508 -27.24 -1.05 -22.01
CA ASP A 508 -28.12 -0.03 -22.57
C ASP A 508 -28.78 0.78 -21.45
N LEU A 509 -28.59 2.09 -21.50
CA LEU A 509 -29.16 3.04 -20.56
C LEU A 509 -30.07 4.03 -21.29
N LYS A 510 -31.24 4.29 -20.73
CA LYS A 510 -32.09 5.41 -21.15
C LYS A 510 -32.53 6.23 -19.94
N SER A 511 -32.02 7.45 -19.82
CA SER A 511 -32.46 8.41 -18.83
C SER A 511 -33.89 8.89 -19.14
N LEU A 512 -34.75 8.93 -18.13
CA LEU A 512 -36.12 9.46 -18.24
C LEU A 512 -36.18 10.96 -17.95
N ASP A 513 -35.13 11.51 -17.33
CA ASP A 513 -35.03 12.91 -16.89
C ASP A 513 -34.30 13.81 -17.92
N GLY A 514 -34.09 13.32 -19.14
CA GLY A 514 -33.36 14.02 -20.21
C GLY A 514 -31.93 13.52 -20.37
N ASP A 515 -31.01 14.41 -20.73
CA ASP A 515 -29.61 14.08 -21.02
C ASP A 515 -28.90 13.40 -19.84
N LEU A 516 -28.10 12.37 -20.14
CA LEU A 516 -27.36 11.63 -19.14
C LEU A 516 -25.96 12.23 -18.96
N ARG A 517 -25.69 12.78 -17.77
CA ARG A 517 -24.34 13.19 -17.38
C ARG A 517 -23.50 11.96 -17.04
N LEU A 518 -22.36 11.82 -17.71
CA LEU A 518 -21.43 10.70 -17.54
C LEU A 518 -20.02 11.22 -17.26
N ALA A 519 -19.36 10.69 -16.23
CA ALA A 519 -17.94 10.89 -15.98
C ALA A 519 -17.14 9.70 -16.56
N ARG A 520 -16.26 9.92 -17.53
CA ARG A 520 -15.39 8.91 -18.16
C ARG A 520 -13.94 9.23 -17.88
N ASP A 521 -13.20 8.30 -17.29
CA ASP A 521 -11.78 8.44 -16.95
C ASP A 521 -11.41 9.76 -16.21
N GLY A 522 -12.39 10.40 -15.57
CA GLY A 522 -12.22 11.68 -14.86
C GLY A 522 -12.81 12.89 -15.56
N GLU A 523 -13.21 12.79 -16.83
CA GLU A 523 -13.83 13.86 -17.61
C GLU A 523 -15.35 13.74 -17.63
N VAL A 524 -16.07 14.84 -17.39
CA VAL A 524 -17.53 14.84 -17.37
C VAL A 524 -18.06 15.34 -18.70
N SER A 525 -18.95 14.58 -19.32
CA SER A 525 -19.67 14.98 -20.53
C SER A 525 -21.15 14.66 -20.41
N SER A 526 -21.99 15.52 -20.95
CA SER A 526 -23.41 15.21 -21.17
C SER A 526 -23.56 14.46 -22.50
N LEU A 527 -24.36 13.41 -22.48
CA LEU A 527 -24.77 12.62 -23.64
C LEU A 527 -26.29 12.70 -23.76
N GLY A 528 -26.82 12.34 -24.93
CA GLY A 528 -28.26 12.23 -25.12
C GLY A 528 -28.91 11.26 -24.11
N SER A 529 -30.24 11.32 -24.04
CA SER A 529 -31.00 10.51 -23.06
C SER A 529 -30.84 9.00 -23.23
N THR A 530 -30.42 8.52 -24.41
CA THR A 530 -30.18 7.09 -24.68
C THR A 530 -28.71 6.84 -24.96
N VAL A 531 -28.13 5.91 -24.21
CA VAL A 531 -26.69 5.66 -24.18
C VAL A 531 -26.44 4.16 -24.20
N ALA A 532 -25.63 3.69 -25.14
CA ALA A 532 -25.20 2.30 -25.21
C ALA A 532 -23.71 2.19 -24.91
N PHE A 533 -23.34 1.24 -24.07
CA PHE A 533 -21.96 0.88 -23.79
C PHE A 533 -21.60 -0.39 -24.54
N GLY A 534 -20.36 -0.44 -25.01
CA GLY A 534 -19.78 -1.62 -25.62
C GLY A 534 -18.28 -1.69 -25.39
N LYS A 535 -17.65 -2.63 -26.09
CA LYS A 535 -16.25 -2.97 -25.87
C LYS A 535 -15.56 -3.41 -27.16
N HIS A 536 -14.39 -2.85 -27.41
CA HIS A 536 -13.42 -3.29 -28.40
C HIS A 536 -12.42 -4.23 -27.73
N ALA A 537 -12.70 -5.53 -27.78
CA ALA A 537 -11.87 -6.55 -27.12
C ALA A 537 -10.50 -6.70 -27.81
N GLY A 538 -9.42 -6.64 -27.03
CA GLY A 538 -8.03 -6.79 -27.48
C GLY A 538 -7.56 -5.75 -28.51
N ALA A 539 -8.31 -4.66 -28.70
CA ALA A 539 -8.09 -3.77 -29.82
C ALA A 539 -6.85 -2.88 -29.67
N LEU A 540 -6.46 -2.55 -28.44
CA LEU A 540 -5.31 -1.69 -28.18
C LEU A 540 -4.05 -2.53 -27.93
N ALA A 541 -3.05 -2.39 -28.79
CA ALA A 541 -1.70 -2.90 -28.53
C ALA A 541 -0.98 -1.96 -27.56
N VAL A 542 -0.46 -2.49 -26.46
CA VAL A 542 0.21 -1.71 -25.41
C VAL A 542 1.53 -2.34 -25.01
N PHE A 543 2.54 -1.51 -24.78
CA PHE A 543 3.75 -1.95 -24.10
C PHE A 543 3.47 -2.23 -22.63
N CYS A 544 4.00 -3.35 -22.14
CA CYS A 544 3.88 -3.74 -20.74
C CYS A 544 5.17 -4.42 -20.27
N PRO A 545 5.52 -4.37 -18.98
CA PRO A 545 6.60 -5.17 -18.44
C PRO A 545 6.35 -6.67 -18.67
N PRO A 546 7.41 -7.48 -18.77
CA PRO A 546 7.30 -8.92 -18.82
C PRO A 546 6.58 -9.43 -17.56
N PRO A 547 5.91 -10.58 -17.66
CA PRO A 547 5.36 -11.20 -16.47
C PRO A 547 6.46 -11.38 -15.42
N PRO A 548 6.16 -11.21 -14.13
CA PRO A 548 7.13 -11.57 -13.10
C PRO A 548 7.53 -13.04 -13.32
N GLU A 549 8.83 -13.32 -13.33
CA GLU A 549 9.29 -14.71 -13.46
C GLU A 549 8.62 -15.56 -12.39
N PRO A 550 8.15 -16.77 -12.73
CA PRO A 550 7.60 -17.67 -11.73
C PRO A 550 8.69 -17.96 -10.69
N ASN A 551 8.45 -17.51 -9.46
CA ASN A 551 9.29 -17.80 -8.29
C ASN A 551 9.43 -19.30 -8.03
#